data_AF-A0A7Y0R288-F1
#
_entry.id   AF-A0A7Y0R288-F1
#
_cell.length_a   1.000
_cell.length_b   1.000
_cell.length_c   1.000
_cell.angle_alpha   90.00
_cell.angle_beta   90.00
_cell.angle_gamma   90.00
#
_symmetry.space_group_name_H-M   'P 1'
#
loop_
_entity.id
_entity.type
_entity.pdbx_description
1 polymer ?
#
loop_
_entity_poly.entity_id
_entity_poly.type
_entity_poly.pdbx_seq_one_letter_code
_entity_poly.pdbx_strand_id
1 'polypeptide(L)'
;HITFKVPFFSAAVNRLVSSEHLMVVPEHIAVNLAKHWSLAHKPLPFDTQIHQYWLMWHPKYDNDPAHRWIRETMQSVMQQSEYSIH
;
A
#
# COMPACT_ATOMS: atom_id res chain seq x y z
N HIS A 1 -15.91 14.05 -11.26
CA HIS A 1 -15.67 15.21 -10.38
C HIS A 1 -14.85 14.73 -9.18
N ILE A 2 -13.80 15.45 -8.78
CA ILE A 2 -12.97 15.08 -7.62
C ILE A 2 -13.42 15.92 -6.43
N THR A 3 -14.02 15.30 -5.43
CA THR A 3 -14.61 16.00 -4.27
C THR A 3 -13.57 16.35 -3.19
N PHE A 4 -12.47 15.59 -3.11
CA PHE A 4 -11.48 15.77 -2.04
C PHE A 4 -10.09 15.33 -2.51
N LYS A 5 -9.04 16.09 -2.15
CA LYS A 5 -7.64 15.77 -2.43
C LYS A 5 -6.82 15.94 -1.17
N VAL A 6 -6.16 14.88 -0.75
CA VAL A 6 -5.29 14.83 0.44
C VAL A 6 -3.99 14.10 0.14
N PRO A 7 -2.92 14.38 0.91
CA PRO A 7 -1.62 13.78 0.66
C PRO A 7 -1.49 12.31 1.09
N PHE A 8 -2.38 11.81 1.97
CA PHE A 8 -2.26 10.47 2.55
C PHE A 8 -3.61 9.74 2.62
N PHE A 9 -3.59 8.41 2.49
CA PHE A 9 -4.80 7.58 2.56
C PHE A 9 -5.51 7.67 3.91
N SER A 10 -4.77 7.72 5.02
CA SER A 10 -5.33 7.84 6.38
C SER A 10 -6.22 9.08 6.54
N ALA A 11 -5.84 10.21 5.93
CA ALA A 11 -6.65 11.43 5.96
C ALA A 11 -7.95 11.29 5.14
N ALA A 12 -7.89 10.54 4.02
CA ALA A 12 -9.07 10.29 3.17
C ALA A 12 -10.09 9.38 3.86
N VAL A 13 -9.63 8.41 4.66
CA VAL A 13 -10.48 7.41 5.33
C VAL A 13 -11.52 8.06 6.25
N ASN A 14 -11.13 9.07 7.03
CA ASN A 14 -12.07 9.78 7.92
C ASN A 14 -13.26 10.37 7.14
N ARG A 15 -13.02 10.86 5.92
CA ARG A 15 -14.09 11.35 5.04
C ARG A 15 -14.86 10.19 4.41
N LEU A 16 -14.15 9.16 3.96
CA LEU A 16 -14.72 7.98 3.32
C LEU A 16 -15.77 7.30 4.22
N VAL A 17 -15.44 7.07 5.49
CA VAL A 17 -16.34 6.41 6.46
C VAL A 17 -17.59 7.24 6.78
N SER A 18 -17.56 8.56 6.58
CA SER A 18 -18.64 9.49 6.90
C SER A 18 -19.40 10.00 5.68
N SER A 19 -19.29 9.32 4.52
CA SER A 19 -19.91 9.78 3.27
C SER A 19 -20.17 8.67 2.27
N GLU A 20 -20.94 9.00 1.23
CA GLU A 20 -21.20 8.14 0.07
C GLU A 20 -20.08 8.26 -1.01
N HIS A 21 -18.87 8.68 -0.62
CA HIS A 21 -17.76 8.75 -1.57
C HIS A 21 -17.14 7.39 -1.82
N LEU A 22 -16.49 7.27 -2.97
CA LEU A 22 -15.66 6.12 -3.31
C LEU A 22 -14.20 6.53 -3.37
N MET A 23 -13.33 5.59 -3.03
CA MET A 23 -11.88 5.76 -3.07
C MET A 23 -11.27 4.60 -3.83
N VAL A 24 -10.38 4.90 -4.77
CA VAL A 24 -9.60 3.90 -5.51
C VAL A 24 -8.20 3.85 -4.91
N VAL A 25 -7.80 2.67 -4.45
CA VAL A 25 -6.50 2.39 -3.82
C VAL A 25 -6.02 1.00 -4.25
N PRO A 26 -4.72 0.70 -4.13
CA PRO A 26 -4.22 -0.67 -4.21
C PRO A 26 -4.97 -1.62 -3.26
N GLU A 27 -5.20 -2.85 -3.70
CA GLU A 27 -6.06 -3.84 -3.01
C GLU A 27 -5.64 -4.10 -1.56
N HIS A 28 -4.35 -4.35 -1.30
CA HIS A 28 -3.84 -4.57 0.06
C HIS A 28 -4.14 -3.40 1.01
N ILE A 29 -4.21 -2.16 0.50
CA ILE A 29 -4.61 -0.99 1.29
C ILE A 29 -6.11 -1.05 1.58
N ALA A 30 -6.95 -1.35 0.59
CA ALA A 30 -8.39 -1.49 0.81
C ALA A 30 -8.73 -2.59 1.82
N VAL A 31 -8.07 -3.75 1.72
CA VAL A 31 -8.19 -4.86 2.66
C VAL A 31 -7.79 -4.42 4.07
N ASN A 32 -6.65 -3.76 4.22
CA ASN A 32 -6.18 -3.26 5.50
C ASN A 32 -7.15 -2.23 6.13
N LEU A 33 -7.66 -1.29 5.33
CA LEU A 33 -8.65 -0.32 5.81
C LEU A 33 -9.94 -1.00 6.28
N ALA A 34 -10.42 -2.01 5.55
CA ALA A 34 -11.60 -2.78 5.95
C ALA A 34 -11.41 -3.59 7.25
N LYS A 35 -10.16 -3.90 7.66
CA LYS A 35 -9.88 -4.52 8.97
C LYS A 35 -10.14 -3.56 10.15
N HIS A 36 -10.01 -2.25 9.93
CA HIS A 36 -10.02 -1.24 10.98
C HIS A 36 -11.28 -0.36 10.98
N TRP A 37 -11.96 -0.23 9.84
CA TRP A 37 -13.18 0.56 9.67
C TRP A 37 -14.25 -0.27 8.97
N SER A 38 -15.53 0.08 9.19
CA SER A 38 -16.68 -0.58 8.53
C SER A 38 -16.79 -0.20 7.05
N LEU A 39 -15.82 -0.63 6.26
CA LEU A 39 -15.72 -0.37 4.83
C LEU A 39 -15.82 -1.68 4.04
N ALA A 40 -16.49 -1.64 2.90
CA ALA A 40 -16.44 -2.70 1.91
C ALA A 40 -15.44 -2.34 0.81
N HIS A 41 -14.71 -3.33 0.29
CA HIS A 41 -13.89 -3.19 -0.90
C HIS A 41 -14.41 -4.10 -2.01
N LYS A 42 -14.16 -3.70 -3.26
CA LYS A 42 -14.54 -4.45 -4.47
C LYS A 42 -13.46 -4.29 -5.53
N PRO A 43 -13.25 -5.30 -6.40
CA PRO A 43 -12.36 -5.14 -7.54
C PRO A 43 -12.87 -4.03 -8.48
N LEU A 44 -11.94 -3.41 -9.20
CA LEU A 44 -12.29 -2.45 -10.24
C LEU A 44 -13.00 -3.17 -11.40
N PRO A 45 -13.96 -2.52 -12.08
CA PRO A 45 -14.71 -3.12 -13.18
C PRO A 45 -13.93 -3.16 -14.52
N PHE A 46 -12.60 -3.04 -14.46
CA PHE A 46 -11.69 -3.01 -15.60
C PHE A 46 -10.30 -3.46 -15.17
N ASP A 47 -9.51 -3.93 -16.14
CA ASP A 47 -8.15 -4.38 -15.89
C ASP A 47 -7.23 -3.21 -15.54
N THR A 48 -6.36 -3.42 -14.56
CA THR A 48 -5.34 -2.46 -14.14
C THR A 48 -3.96 -3.11 -14.13
N GLN A 49 -2.93 -2.31 -14.37
CA GLN A 49 -1.56 -2.77 -14.22
C GLN A 49 -1.26 -3.10 -12.75
N ILE A 50 -0.50 -4.17 -12.53
CA ILE A 50 -0.07 -4.57 -11.20
C ILE A 50 0.98 -3.55 -10.71
N HIS A 51 0.75 -3.02 -9.50
CA HIS A 51 1.73 -2.16 -8.85
C HIS A 51 2.92 -2.99 -8.36
N GLN A 52 4.10 -2.66 -8.89
CA GLN A 52 5.36 -3.25 -8.44
C GLN A 52 6.03 -2.33 -7.42
N TYR A 53 6.67 -2.93 -6.42
CA TYR A 53 7.38 -2.23 -5.36
C TYR A 53 8.83 -2.69 -5.35
N TRP A 54 9.75 -1.74 -5.23
CA TRP A 54 11.19 -1.99 -5.26
C TRP A 54 11.85 -1.44 -4.02
N LEU A 55 12.77 -2.22 -3.45
CA LEU A 55 13.79 -1.70 -2.55
C LEU A 55 14.89 -1.09 -3.42
N MET A 56 15.19 0.18 -3.19
CA MET A 56 16.22 0.91 -3.94
C MET A 56 17.32 1.37 -3.00
N TRP A 57 18.57 1.29 -3.46
CA TRP A 57 19.74 1.76 -2.73
C TRP A 57 20.83 2.19 -3.70
N HIS A 58 21.82 2.92 -3.21
CA HIS A 58 22.94 3.38 -4.02
C HIS A 58 23.98 2.25 -4.24
N PRO A 59 24.50 2.01 -5.46
CA PRO A 59 25.41 0.90 -5.77
C PRO A 59 26.67 0.82 -4.88
N LYS A 60 27.14 1.97 -4.37
CA LYS A 60 28.23 2.05 -3.38
C LYS A 60 28.07 1.08 -2.20
N TYR A 61 26.83 0.73 -1.83
CA TYR A 61 26.51 -0.12 -0.69
C TYR A 61 26.15 -1.57 -1.06
N ASP A 62 26.35 -1.99 -2.31
CA ASP A 62 26.00 -3.34 -2.76
C ASP A 62 26.68 -4.45 -1.94
N ASN A 63 27.94 -4.19 -1.58
CA ASN A 63 28.80 -5.12 -0.86
C ASN A 63 28.95 -4.78 0.63
N ASP A 64 28.24 -3.77 1.13
CA ASP A 64 28.23 -3.48 2.56
C ASP A 64 27.40 -4.55 3.29
N PRO A 65 27.97 -5.28 4.28
CA PRO A 65 27.27 -6.38 4.95
C PRO A 65 26.01 -5.93 5.71
N ALA A 66 26.03 -4.74 6.33
CA ALA A 66 24.88 -4.24 7.07
C ALA A 66 23.74 -3.86 6.12
N HIS A 67 24.06 -3.22 4.99
CA HIS A 67 23.09 -2.93 3.94
C HIS A 67 22.56 -4.20 3.26
N ARG A 68 23.37 -5.25 3.11
CA ARG A 68 22.89 -6.54 2.59
C ARG A 68 21.89 -7.18 3.56
N TRP A 69 22.27 -7.29 4.83
CA TRP A 69 21.41 -7.88 5.86
C TRP A 69 20.05 -7.17 5.95
N ILE A 70 20.02 -5.84 5.97
CA ILE A 70 18.74 -5.12 6.06
C ILE A 70 17.88 -5.26 4.82
N ARG A 71 18.47 -5.32 3.61
CA ARG A 71 17.72 -5.55 2.36
C ARG A 71 17.07 -6.91 2.34
N GLU A 72 17.83 -7.95 2.70
CA GLU A 72 17.32 -9.33 2.77
C GLU A 72 16.24 -9.46 3.85
N THR A 73 16.44 -8.82 5.00
CA THR A 73 15.45 -8.80 6.10
C THR A 73 14.16 -8.09 5.66
N MET A 74 14.27 -6.90 5.05
CA MET A 74 13.12 -6.16 4.54
C MET A 74 12.37 -6.94 3.47
N GLN A 75 13.09 -7.56 2.54
CA GLN A 75 12.48 -8.38 1.50
C GLN A 75 11.69 -9.55 2.12
N SER A 76 12.27 -10.25 3.10
CA SER A 76 11.59 -11.34 3.80
C SER A 76 10.35 -10.87 4.55
N VAL A 77 10.42 -9.74 5.26
CA VAL A 77 9.26 -9.17 5.98
C VAL A 77 8.17 -8.71 5.00
N MET A 78 8.56 -8.09 3.89
CA MET A 78 7.61 -7.69 2.84
C MET A 78 6.92 -8.90 2.20
N GLN A 79 7.58 -10.07 2.15
CA GLN A 79 6.99 -11.31 1.65
C GLN A 79 5.97 -11.96 2.60
N GLN A 80 6.06 -11.65 3.90
CA GLN A 80 5.28 -12.33 4.94
C GLN A 80 4.19 -11.45 5.57
N SER A 81 4.29 -10.13 5.43
CA SER A 81 3.39 -9.21 6.11
C SER A 81 2.00 -9.18 5.47
N GLU A 82 0.96 -9.32 6.30
CA GLU A 82 -0.45 -9.17 5.90
C GLU A 82 -0.81 -7.74 5.46
N TYR A 83 0.07 -6.77 5.73
CA TYR A 83 -0.06 -5.39 5.28
C TYR A 83 0.77 -5.10 4.03
N SER A 84 1.50 -6.11 3.54
CA SER A 84 2.36 -6.02 2.38
C SER A 84 1.66 -6.53 1.13
N ILE A 85 2.34 -6.40 0.00
CA ILE A 85 1.81 -6.58 -1.35
C ILE A 85 1.89 -8.07 -1.72
N HIS A 86 0.99 -8.89 -1.18
CA HIS A 86 0.78 -10.27 -1.59
C HIS A 86 -0.70 -10.56 -1.77
#